data_AF-A0A2K0TFQ9-F1
#
_entry.id   AF-A0A2K0TFQ9-F1
#
_cell.length_a   1.000
_cell.length_b   1.000
_cell.length_c   1.000
_cell.angle_alpha   90.00
_cell.angle_beta   90.00
_cell.angle_gamma   90.00
#
_symmetry.space_group_name_H-M   'P 1'
#
loop_
_entity.id
_entity.type
_entity.pdbx_description
1 polymer ?
#
loop_
_entity_poly.entity_id
_entity_poly.type
_entity_poly.pdbx_seq_one_letter_code
_entity_poly.pdbx_strand_id
1 'polypeptide(L)'
;MMDPEFVKDRTELMSGASFFPPEALEAMRPDTIRRVKDGFEFLEQTLLSDGRDWLLGTTGPTVGDIEMAWPLLWMERVPGARPEEWISEAKFPKVFAWMERFKSTAQKAVDELEELRTLTGEEAAKLILSSDFHEVDGQFDETDVLVQKQKLKKGQLVKMWPTDTGSNHKDVGELVSVSDKEVVIEAKVEDGGSVRIHAQRHGFAVAPCED
;
A
#
# COMPACT_ATOMS: atom_id res chain seq x y z
N MET A 1 -19.77 -10.01 4.04
CA MET A 1 -19.08 -9.14 3.07
C MET A 1 -19.62 -9.48 1.68
N MET A 2 -20.89 -9.13 1.44
CA MET A 2 -21.62 -9.41 0.18
C MET A 2 -22.44 -8.17 -0.23
N ASP A 3 -22.02 -6.99 0.25
CA ASP A 3 -22.65 -5.73 -0.14
C ASP A 3 -22.43 -5.53 -1.65
N PRO A 4 -23.49 -5.30 -2.45
CA PRO A 4 -23.36 -5.23 -3.91
C PRO A 4 -22.45 -4.11 -4.40
N GLU A 5 -22.46 -2.95 -3.75
CA GLU A 5 -21.61 -1.82 -4.13
C GLU A 5 -20.14 -2.12 -3.83
N PHE A 6 -19.85 -2.72 -2.68
CA PHE A 6 -18.49 -3.20 -2.36
C PHE A 6 -17.98 -4.23 -3.37
N VAL A 7 -18.81 -5.21 -3.74
CA VAL A 7 -18.42 -6.25 -4.72
C VAL A 7 -18.16 -5.64 -6.09
N LYS A 8 -19.02 -4.71 -6.53
CA LYS A 8 -18.86 -3.99 -7.79
C LYS A 8 -17.56 -3.19 -7.80
N ASP A 9 -17.32 -2.39 -6.76
CA ASP A 9 -16.12 -1.58 -6.60
C ASP A 9 -14.85 -2.45 -6.62
N ARG A 10 -14.79 -3.53 -5.82
CA ARG A 10 -13.62 -4.41 -5.79
C ARG A 10 -13.42 -5.17 -7.09
N THR A 11 -14.48 -5.47 -7.83
CA THR A 11 -14.36 -6.08 -9.17
C THR A 11 -13.74 -5.09 -10.15
N GLU A 12 -14.13 -3.82 -10.10
CA GLU A 12 -13.53 -2.76 -10.92
C GLU A 12 -12.06 -2.53 -10.57
N LEU A 13 -11.73 -2.47 -9.27
CA LEU A 13 -10.37 -2.37 -8.76
C LEU A 13 -9.47 -3.50 -9.29
N MET A 14 -9.99 -4.73 -9.37
CA MET A 14 -9.27 -5.91 -9.88
C MET A 14 -9.29 -6.01 -11.42
N SER A 15 -9.50 -4.89 -12.12
CA SER A 15 -9.56 -4.81 -13.59
C SER A 15 -10.62 -5.74 -14.21
N GLY A 16 -11.74 -5.93 -13.53
CA GLY A 16 -12.86 -6.74 -14.03
C GLY A 16 -12.71 -8.25 -13.86
N ALA A 17 -11.64 -8.72 -13.20
CA ALA A 17 -11.54 -10.14 -12.84
C ALA A 17 -12.61 -10.46 -11.77
N SER A 18 -13.57 -11.34 -12.09
CA SER A 18 -14.60 -11.82 -11.17
C SER A 18 -14.00 -12.69 -10.06
N PHE A 19 -13.35 -12.06 -9.09
CA PHE A 19 -12.63 -12.71 -7.98
C PHE A 19 -13.53 -13.08 -6.79
N PHE A 20 -14.82 -12.68 -6.84
CA PHE A 20 -15.73 -12.70 -5.69
C PHE A 20 -16.99 -13.59 -5.77
N PRO A 21 -17.17 -14.57 -6.68
CA PRO A 21 -18.31 -15.48 -6.54
C PRO A 21 -18.15 -16.30 -5.24
N PRO A 22 -19.18 -16.37 -4.37
CA PRO A 22 -19.10 -17.05 -3.07
C PRO A 22 -18.55 -18.47 -3.16
N GLU A 23 -18.99 -19.23 -4.16
CA GLU A 23 -18.60 -20.62 -4.37
C GLU A 23 -17.10 -20.76 -4.67
N ALA A 24 -16.52 -19.80 -5.41
CA ALA A 24 -15.09 -19.80 -5.69
C ALA A 24 -14.28 -19.44 -4.44
N LEU A 25 -14.75 -18.47 -3.64
CA LEU A 25 -14.13 -18.10 -2.37
C LEU A 25 -14.15 -19.27 -1.36
N GLU A 26 -15.28 -19.98 -1.28
CA GLU A 26 -15.42 -21.17 -0.45
C GLU A 26 -14.51 -22.31 -0.93
N ALA A 27 -14.45 -22.56 -2.24
CA ALA A 27 -13.60 -23.59 -2.82
C ALA A 27 -12.10 -23.32 -2.56
N MET A 28 -11.66 -22.05 -2.56
CA MET A 28 -10.28 -21.67 -2.27
C MET A 28 -9.92 -21.72 -0.78
N ARG A 29 -10.92 -21.77 0.11
CA ARG A 29 -10.72 -21.62 1.56
C ARG A 29 -9.71 -22.59 2.17
N PRO A 30 -9.71 -23.91 1.87
CA PRO A 30 -8.74 -24.83 2.45
C PRO A 30 -7.29 -24.48 2.08
N ASP A 31 -7.05 -24.15 0.81
CA ASP A 31 -5.73 -23.75 0.33
C ASP A 31 -5.28 -22.41 0.90
N THR A 32 -6.20 -21.47 1.08
CA THR A 32 -5.92 -20.19 1.73
C THR A 32 -5.51 -20.39 3.19
N ILE A 33 -6.24 -21.20 3.96
CA ILE A 33 -5.88 -21.52 5.35
C ILE A 33 -4.48 -22.13 5.42
N ARG A 34 -4.18 -23.09 4.54
CA ARG A 34 -2.84 -23.69 4.44
C ARG A 34 -1.76 -22.63 4.20
N ARG A 35 -1.92 -21.77 3.20
CA ARG A 35 -0.94 -20.71 2.87
C ARG A 35 -0.73 -19.72 4.00
N VAL A 36 -1.80 -19.29 4.67
CA VAL A 36 -1.70 -18.38 5.82
C VAL A 36 -0.94 -19.07 6.95
N LYS A 37 -1.27 -20.33 7.24
CA LYS A 37 -0.57 -21.14 8.24
C LYS A 37 0.93 -21.28 7.92
N ASP A 38 1.30 -21.52 6.66
CA ASP A 38 2.70 -21.60 6.22
C ASP A 38 3.46 -20.30 6.56
N GLY A 39 2.82 -19.14 6.45
CA GLY A 39 3.37 -17.85 6.88
C GLY A 39 3.58 -17.73 8.39
N PHE A 40 2.62 -18.21 9.19
CA PHE A 40 2.78 -18.28 10.66
C PHE A 40 3.92 -19.24 11.05
N GLU A 41 4.05 -20.38 10.38
CA GLU A 41 5.16 -21.32 10.60
C GLU A 41 6.51 -20.70 10.25
N PHE A 42 6.61 -19.97 9.14
CA PHE A 42 7.82 -19.25 8.77
C PHE A 42 8.21 -18.21 9.83
N LEU A 43 7.26 -17.42 10.33
CA LEU A 43 7.53 -16.45 11.38
C LEU A 43 7.96 -17.12 12.70
N GLU A 44 7.21 -18.11 13.17
CA GLU A 44 7.43 -18.81 14.43
C GLU A 44 8.75 -19.60 14.46
N GLN A 45 9.04 -20.32 13.38
CA GLN A 45 10.11 -21.30 13.31
C GLN A 45 11.38 -20.78 12.62
N THR A 46 11.28 -19.69 11.87
CA THR A 46 12.44 -19.09 11.18
C THR A 46 12.77 -17.72 11.74
N LEU A 47 11.93 -16.70 11.51
CA LEU A 47 12.30 -15.31 11.79
C LEU A 47 12.36 -15.01 13.30
N LEU A 48 11.40 -15.49 14.07
CA LEU A 48 11.33 -15.30 15.53
C LEU A 48 11.94 -16.46 16.31
N SER A 49 12.60 -17.40 15.62
CA SER A 49 13.07 -18.65 16.20
C SER A 49 14.01 -18.46 17.39
N ASP A 50 14.84 -17.42 17.35
CA ASP A 50 15.83 -17.03 18.36
C ASP A 50 15.28 -16.14 19.49
N GLY A 51 13.99 -15.82 19.47
CA GLY A 51 13.35 -15.01 20.52
C GLY A 51 13.64 -13.52 20.42
N ARG A 52 14.10 -13.02 19.25
CA ARG A 52 14.21 -11.58 18.99
C ARG A 52 12.88 -10.86 19.16
N ASP A 53 12.95 -9.58 19.51
CA ASP A 53 11.75 -8.77 19.71
C ASP A 53 11.14 -8.23 18.41
N TRP A 54 11.96 -8.00 17.38
CA TRP A 54 11.56 -7.42 16.09
C TRP A 54 12.19 -8.20 14.94
N LEU A 55 11.52 -8.25 13.78
CA LEU A 55 11.85 -9.19 12.70
C LEU A 55 13.31 -9.06 12.22
N LEU A 56 13.80 -7.83 12.12
CA LEU A 56 15.16 -7.53 11.67
C LEU A 56 16.20 -7.48 12.81
N GLY A 57 15.84 -7.88 14.04
CA GLY A 57 16.74 -7.88 15.19
C GLY A 57 17.14 -6.48 15.66
N THR A 58 16.32 -5.48 15.36
CA THR A 58 16.52 -4.07 15.72
C THR A 58 16.04 -3.78 17.16
N THR A 59 16.31 -2.58 17.67
CA THR A 59 15.85 -2.15 19.00
C THR A 59 14.37 -1.77 19.04
N GLY A 60 13.79 -1.43 17.88
CA GLY A 60 12.39 -1.07 17.71
C GLY A 60 11.83 -1.65 16.41
N PRO A 61 10.51 -1.57 16.19
CA PRO A 61 9.91 -2.04 14.95
C PRO A 61 10.44 -1.23 13.77
N THR A 62 10.55 -1.89 12.62
CA THR A 62 10.93 -1.27 11.35
C THR A 62 9.77 -1.31 10.36
N VAL A 63 9.95 -0.73 9.18
CA VAL A 63 9.04 -0.98 8.04
C VAL A 63 8.83 -2.47 7.80
N GLY A 64 9.84 -3.32 8.03
CA GLY A 64 9.68 -4.78 7.91
C GLY A 64 8.64 -5.36 8.88
N ASP A 65 8.58 -4.84 10.11
CA ASP A 65 7.56 -5.23 11.09
C ASP A 65 6.19 -4.69 10.71
N ILE A 66 6.11 -3.45 10.22
CA ILE A 66 4.84 -2.84 9.76
C ILE A 66 4.25 -3.65 8.61
N GLU A 67 5.04 -3.95 7.58
CA GLU A 67 4.63 -4.69 6.39
C GLU A 67 4.17 -6.12 6.72
N MET A 68 4.80 -6.75 7.72
CA MET A 68 4.39 -8.10 8.14
C MET A 68 3.21 -8.08 9.12
N ALA A 69 3.09 -7.06 9.97
CA ALA A 69 2.08 -7.01 11.03
C ALA A 69 0.71 -6.65 10.46
N TRP A 70 0.62 -5.69 9.54
CA TRP A 70 -0.68 -5.19 9.07
C TRP A 70 -1.63 -6.29 8.54
N PRO A 71 -1.22 -7.28 7.71
CA PRO A 71 -2.16 -8.28 7.20
C PRO A 71 -2.60 -9.24 8.31
N LEU A 72 -1.72 -9.54 9.27
CA LEU A 72 -2.03 -10.41 10.40
C LEU A 72 -2.99 -9.75 11.39
N LEU A 73 -2.78 -8.46 11.68
CA LEU A 73 -3.67 -7.66 12.50
C LEU A 73 -5.01 -7.39 11.82
N TRP A 74 -5.03 -7.26 10.49
CA TRP A 74 -6.28 -7.18 9.74
C TRP A 74 -7.11 -8.46 9.87
N MET A 75 -6.48 -9.64 9.83
CA MET A 75 -7.17 -10.91 10.04
C MET A 75 -7.82 -11.02 11.44
N GLU A 76 -7.27 -10.38 12.49
CA GLU A 76 -7.93 -10.34 13.81
C GLU A 76 -9.28 -9.61 13.77
N ARG A 77 -9.47 -8.68 12.82
CA ARG A 77 -10.68 -7.86 12.67
C ARG A 77 -11.70 -8.48 11.72
N VAL A 78 -11.35 -9.54 11.01
CA VAL A 78 -12.24 -10.21 10.05
C VAL A 78 -12.74 -11.52 10.65
N PRO A 79 -14.04 -11.64 11.00
CA PRO A 79 -14.59 -12.86 11.58
C PRO A 79 -14.32 -14.09 10.71
N GLY A 80 -13.73 -15.13 11.32
CA GLY A 80 -13.40 -16.38 10.65
C GLY A 80 -12.21 -16.32 9.68
N ALA A 81 -11.45 -15.22 9.62
CA ALA A 81 -10.23 -15.16 8.82
C ALA A 81 -9.06 -15.98 9.43
N ARG A 82 -9.08 -16.19 10.75
CA ARG A 82 -8.09 -16.98 11.48
C ARG A 82 -8.74 -18.15 12.23
N PRO A 83 -8.90 -19.33 11.60
CA PRO A 83 -9.46 -20.49 12.28
C PRO A 83 -8.53 -20.99 13.39
N GLU A 84 -9.00 -20.98 14.64
CA GLU A 84 -8.19 -21.31 15.83
C GLU A 84 -7.64 -22.74 15.83
N GLU A 85 -8.35 -23.67 15.18
CA GLU A 85 -7.92 -25.06 15.00
C GLU A 85 -6.53 -25.14 14.33
N TRP A 86 -6.23 -24.21 13.42
CA TRP A 86 -5.00 -24.21 12.63
C TRP A 86 -4.04 -23.11 13.06
N ILE A 87 -4.56 -21.95 13.48
CA ILE A 87 -3.79 -20.74 13.78
C ILE A 87 -4.24 -20.15 15.12
N SER A 88 -3.50 -20.52 16.17
CA SER A 88 -3.75 -20.09 17.55
C SER A 88 -2.45 -19.79 18.28
N GLU A 89 -2.56 -19.01 19.35
CA GLU A 89 -1.43 -18.67 20.23
C GLU A 89 -0.74 -19.91 20.81
N ALA A 90 -1.51 -20.97 21.13
CA ALA A 90 -0.95 -22.24 21.59
C ALA A 90 -0.02 -22.92 20.56
N LYS A 91 -0.22 -22.65 19.26
CA LYS A 91 0.59 -23.19 18.16
C LYS A 91 1.70 -22.24 17.71
N PHE A 92 1.48 -20.93 17.83
CA PHE A 92 2.37 -19.88 17.34
C PHE A 92 2.69 -18.82 18.42
N PRO A 93 3.15 -19.22 19.62
CA PRO A 93 3.25 -18.30 20.75
C PRO A 93 4.19 -17.11 20.49
N LYS A 94 5.27 -17.28 19.71
CA LYS A 94 6.20 -16.19 19.41
C LYS A 94 5.59 -15.18 18.46
N VAL A 95 4.86 -15.64 17.44
CA VAL A 95 4.15 -14.75 16.50
C VAL A 95 3.13 -13.89 17.25
N PHE A 96 2.30 -14.50 18.11
CA PHE A 96 1.31 -13.76 18.88
C PHE A 96 1.96 -12.77 19.86
N ALA A 97 3.04 -13.17 20.54
CA ALA A 97 3.78 -12.25 21.41
C ALA A 97 4.37 -11.06 20.65
N TRP A 98 4.92 -11.29 19.45
CA TRP A 98 5.42 -10.22 18.57
C TRP A 98 4.29 -9.30 18.09
N MET A 99 3.13 -9.85 17.69
CA MET A 99 1.95 -9.05 17.30
C MET A 99 1.43 -8.17 18.45
N GLU A 100 1.35 -8.70 19.68
CA GLU A 100 0.96 -7.92 20.85
C GLU A 100 1.98 -6.81 21.17
N ARG A 101 3.27 -7.11 21.05
CA ARG A 101 4.33 -6.11 21.23
C ARG A 101 4.23 -4.99 20.19
N PHE A 102 3.96 -5.33 18.93
CA PHE A 102 3.73 -4.36 17.87
C PHE A 102 2.51 -3.48 18.18
N LYS A 103 1.37 -4.08 18.53
CA LYS A 103 0.15 -3.35 18.93
C LYS A 103 0.41 -2.38 20.09
N SER A 104 1.09 -2.84 21.13
CA SER A 104 1.43 -1.99 22.28
C SER A 104 2.34 -0.82 21.89
N THR A 105 3.31 -1.06 21.01
CA THR A 105 4.24 -0.02 20.53
C THR A 105 3.51 1.01 19.67
N ALA A 106 2.63 0.56 18.77
CA ALA A 106 1.79 1.45 17.96
C ALA A 106 0.83 2.27 18.83
N GLN A 107 0.22 1.66 19.85
CA GLN A 107 -0.66 2.40 20.76
C GLN A 107 0.09 3.47 21.54
N LYS A 108 1.29 3.17 22.06
CA LYS A 108 2.13 4.17 22.73
C LYS A 108 2.46 5.34 21.81
N ALA A 109 2.80 5.06 20.55
CA ALA A 109 3.05 6.11 19.57
C ALA A 109 1.81 6.99 19.39
N VAL A 110 0.61 6.42 19.34
CA VAL A 110 -0.66 7.18 19.29
C VAL A 110 -0.89 7.99 20.55
N ASP A 111 -0.63 7.42 21.73
CA ASP A 111 -0.81 8.10 23.02
C ASP A 111 0.15 9.29 23.20
N GLU A 112 1.30 9.28 22.49
CA GLU A 112 2.30 10.35 22.48
C GLU A 112 2.03 11.43 21.41
N LEU A 113 1.08 11.22 20.49
CA LEU A 113 0.71 12.22 19.50
C LEU A 113 -0.05 13.38 20.16
N GLU A 114 0.24 14.60 19.71
CA GLU A 114 -0.62 15.74 19.95
C GLU A 114 -2.00 15.54 19.29
N GLU A 115 -2.99 16.31 19.72
CA GLU A 115 -4.36 16.20 19.19
C GLU A 115 -4.38 16.35 17.66
N LEU A 116 -4.74 15.26 16.97
CA LEU A 116 -4.84 15.24 15.52
C LEU A 116 -6.08 16.01 15.07
N ARG A 117 -5.88 17.04 14.23
CA ARG A 117 -6.98 17.77 13.61
C ARG A 117 -7.59 16.95 12.48
N THR A 118 -8.88 16.61 12.60
CA THR A 118 -9.68 16.08 11.50
C THR A 118 -10.02 17.17 10.49
N LEU A 119 -9.88 16.88 9.21
CA LEU A 119 -10.23 17.77 8.09
C LEU A 119 -11.32 17.12 7.23
N THR A 120 -12.22 17.93 6.66
CA THR A 120 -13.06 17.48 5.54
C THR A 120 -12.26 17.39 4.25
N GLY A 121 -12.82 16.74 3.22
CA GLY A 121 -12.19 16.69 1.90
C GLY A 121 -11.96 18.08 1.29
N GLU A 122 -12.93 18.98 1.46
CA GLU A 122 -12.84 20.37 0.98
C GLU A 122 -11.79 21.18 1.74
N GLU A 123 -11.70 21.00 3.07
CA GLU A 123 -10.66 21.64 3.87
C GLU A 123 -9.26 21.17 3.49
N ALA A 124 -9.10 19.86 3.28
CA ALA A 124 -7.84 19.27 2.83
C ALA A 124 -7.45 19.76 1.43
N ALA A 125 -8.38 19.76 0.47
CA ALA A 125 -8.14 20.26 -0.88
C ALA A 125 -7.72 21.73 -0.88
N LYS A 126 -8.41 22.57 -0.12
CA LYS A 126 -8.05 23.99 0.03
C LYS A 126 -6.66 24.16 0.63
N LEU A 127 -6.34 23.40 1.68
CA LEU A 127 -5.03 23.46 2.32
C LEU A 127 -3.91 23.07 1.36
N ILE A 128 -4.06 21.95 0.65
CA ILE A 128 -3.10 21.44 -0.34
C ILE A 128 -2.88 22.48 -1.44
N LEU A 129 -3.95 23.00 -2.05
CA LEU A 129 -3.85 23.95 -3.17
C LEU A 129 -3.31 25.33 -2.76
N SER A 130 -3.40 25.68 -1.48
CA SER A 130 -2.83 26.92 -0.94
C SER A 130 -1.39 26.79 -0.46
N SER A 131 -0.85 25.56 -0.42
CA SER A 131 0.50 25.28 0.07
C SER A 131 1.52 25.37 -1.04
N ASP A 132 2.74 25.80 -0.70
CA ASP A 132 3.88 25.66 -1.59
C ASP A 132 4.26 24.18 -1.75
N PHE A 133 4.85 23.83 -2.89
CA PHE A 133 5.45 22.50 -3.03
C PHE A 133 6.60 22.35 -2.03
N HIS A 134 6.57 21.24 -1.28
CA HIS A 134 7.61 20.93 -0.31
C HIS A 134 8.99 20.80 -0.97
N GLU A 135 9.00 20.23 -2.18
CA GLU A 135 10.19 19.95 -2.95
C GLU A 135 10.39 21.01 -4.05
N VAL A 136 11.65 21.34 -4.32
CA VAL A 136 12.03 22.10 -5.53
C VAL A 136 11.68 21.30 -6.79
N ASP A 137 11.84 21.90 -7.97
CA ASP A 137 11.70 21.16 -9.23
C ASP A 137 12.54 19.88 -9.23
N GLY A 138 11.85 18.76 -9.43
CA GLY A 138 12.45 17.44 -9.35
C GLY A 138 13.53 17.19 -10.40
N GLN A 139 14.46 16.30 -10.05
CA GLN A 139 15.50 15.82 -10.95
C GLN A 139 14.88 15.05 -12.11
N PHE A 140 15.40 15.24 -13.31
CA PHE A 140 15.00 14.48 -14.48
C PHE A 140 16.19 13.68 -14.98
N ASP A 141 16.25 12.41 -14.62
CA ASP A 141 17.33 11.51 -15.04
C ASP A 141 17.15 11.11 -16.51
N GLU A 142 17.87 11.79 -17.41
CA GLU A 142 17.92 11.46 -18.84
C GLU A 142 18.56 10.10 -19.14
N THR A 143 19.28 9.51 -18.17
CA THR A 143 19.90 8.19 -18.30
C THR A 143 18.97 7.05 -17.91
N ASP A 144 17.82 7.36 -17.31
CA ASP A 144 16.83 6.37 -16.93
C ASP A 144 16.35 5.57 -18.16
N VAL A 145 16.30 4.24 -18.01
CA VAL A 145 15.99 3.33 -19.12
C VAL A 145 14.60 3.59 -19.69
N LEU A 146 13.62 3.94 -18.83
CA LEU A 146 12.26 4.24 -19.28
C LEU A 146 12.25 5.52 -20.09
N VAL A 147 12.94 6.56 -19.60
CA VAL A 147 13.08 7.85 -20.29
C VAL A 147 13.67 7.65 -21.68
N GLN A 148 14.77 6.89 -21.79
CA GLN A 148 15.42 6.64 -23.08
C GLN A 148 14.58 5.79 -24.04
N LYS A 149 13.97 4.70 -23.54
CA LYS A 149 13.22 3.76 -24.38
C LYS A 149 11.88 4.32 -24.85
N GLN A 150 11.20 5.08 -24.00
CA GLN A 150 9.93 5.72 -24.35
C GLN A 150 10.11 7.16 -24.86
N LYS A 151 11.34 7.67 -24.88
CA LYS A 151 11.69 9.04 -25.31
C LYS A 151 10.92 10.11 -24.53
N LEU A 152 10.75 9.88 -23.22
CA LEU A 152 10.06 10.82 -22.34
C LEU A 152 10.84 12.12 -22.23
N LYS A 153 10.12 13.22 -22.06
CA LYS A 153 10.71 14.55 -21.85
C LYS A 153 10.12 15.20 -20.61
N LYS A 154 10.92 16.00 -19.91
CA LYS A 154 10.41 16.89 -18.86
C LYS A 154 9.36 17.84 -19.45
N GLY A 155 8.26 18.03 -18.73
CA GLY A 155 7.09 18.82 -19.16
C GLY A 155 6.17 18.13 -20.17
N GLN A 156 6.48 16.89 -20.60
CA GLN A 156 5.60 16.14 -21.48
C GLN A 156 4.36 15.66 -20.72
N LEU A 157 3.19 15.72 -21.37
CA LEU A 157 1.98 15.12 -20.83
C LEU A 157 2.08 13.59 -20.84
N VAL A 158 1.90 12.98 -19.67
CA VAL A 158 1.99 11.54 -19.45
C VAL A 158 0.81 11.04 -18.65
N LYS A 159 0.59 9.73 -18.72
CA LYS A 159 -0.33 8.99 -17.87
C LYS A 159 0.47 8.12 -16.90
N MET A 160 0.04 8.04 -15.64
CA MET A 160 0.65 7.28 -14.56
C MET A 160 -0.40 6.38 -13.89
N TRP A 161 -0.05 5.13 -13.60
CA TRP A 161 -1.00 4.17 -13.01
C TRP A 161 -0.29 3.02 -12.28
N PRO A 162 -0.95 2.39 -11.29
CA PRO A 162 -0.44 1.19 -10.64
C PRO A 162 -0.41 -0.01 -11.60
N THR A 163 0.56 -0.91 -11.43
CA THR A 163 0.75 -2.09 -12.31
C THR A 163 0.06 -3.36 -11.83
N ASP A 164 -0.52 -3.34 -10.63
CA ASP A 164 -1.19 -4.47 -9.99
C ASP A 164 -2.73 -4.32 -10.03
N THR A 165 -3.31 -3.47 -9.21
CA THR A 165 -4.77 -3.24 -9.10
C THR A 165 -5.08 -1.76 -9.24
N GLY A 166 -6.29 -1.42 -9.66
CA GLY A 166 -6.70 -0.03 -9.93
C GLY A 166 -6.16 0.53 -11.26
N SER A 167 -5.52 -0.29 -12.09
CA SER A 167 -4.88 0.13 -13.35
C SER A 167 -5.81 0.67 -14.45
N ASN A 168 -7.14 0.53 -14.26
CA ASN A 168 -8.15 1.05 -15.17
C ASN A 168 -8.16 2.58 -15.19
N HIS A 169 -7.95 3.21 -14.04
CA HIS A 169 -7.88 4.66 -13.89
C HIS A 169 -6.42 5.10 -13.95
N LYS A 170 -6.15 6.23 -14.63
CA LYS A 170 -4.79 6.73 -14.83
C LYS A 170 -4.77 8.21 -14.51
N ASP A 171 -3.82 8.61 -13.68
CA ASP A 171 -3.56 10.02 -13.42
C ASP A 171 -2.83 10.62 -14.63
N VAL A 172 -3.24 11.81 -15.04
CA VAL A 172 -2.68 12.50 -16.22
C VAL A 172 -2.10 13.84 -15.78
N GLY A 173 -0.86 14.11 -16.18
CA GLY A 173 -0.16 15.33 -15.81
C GLY A 173 1.13 15.54 -16.58
N GLU A 174 1.75 16.70 -16.39
CA GLU A 174 3.06 17.02 -16.97
C GLU A 174 4.16 16.29 -16.20
N LEU A 175 5.06 15.60 -16.89
CA LEU A 175 6.17 14.87 -16.27
C LEU A 175 7.21 15.84 -15.72
N VAL A 176 7.30 15.99 -14.39
CA VAL A 176 8.18 16.99 -13.77
C VAL A 176 9.45 16.41 -13.15
N SER A 177 9.43 15.14 -12.75
CA SER A 177 10.56 14.45 -12.13
C SER A 177 10.62 12.97 -12.52
N VAL A 178 11.84 12.46 -12.71
CA VAL A 178 12.13 11.02 -12.84
C VAL A 178 13.47 10.75 -12.15
N SER A 179 13.46 9.86 -11.17
CA SER A 179 14.65 9.38 -10.46
C SER A 179 14.67 7.86 -10.36
N ASP A 180 15.70 7.30 -9.71
CA ASP A 180 15.77 5.86 -9.40
C ASP A 180 14.75 5.44 -8.33
N LYS A 181 14.13 6.39 -7.62
CA LYS A 181 13.14 6.13 -6.55
C LYS A 181 11.70 6.39 -6.95
N GLU A 182 11.45 7.41 -7.76
CA GLU A 182 10.09 7.85 -8.07
C GLU A 182 9.91 8.48 -9.45
N VAL A 183 8.65 8.65 -9.82
CA VAL A 183 8.17 9.49 -10.92
C VAL A 183 7.20 10.50 -10.33
N VAL A 184 7.28 11.75 -10.79
CA VAL A 184 6.37 12.80 -10.36
C VAL A 184 5.72 13.44 -11.57
N ILE A 185 4.40 13.52 -11.53
CA ILE A 185 3.59 14.26 -12.51
C ILE A 185 2.94 15.46 -11.84
N GLU A 186 2.83 16.57 -12.56
CA GLU A 186 2.06 17.73 -12.13
C GLU A 186 0.71 17.74 -12.84
N ALA A 187 -0.35 17.53 -12.08
CA ALA A 187 -1.73 17.49 -12.56
C ALA A 187 -2.43 18.81 -12.27
N LYS A 188 -3.18 19.34 -13.24
CA LYS A 188 -3.99 20.56 -13.09
C LYS A 188 -5.32 20.21 -12.45
N VAL A 189 -5.78 21.04 -11.52
CA VAL A 189 -7.07 20.88 -10.85
C VAL A 189 -8.12 21.75 -11.56
N GLU A 190 -9.35 21.24 -11.71
CA GLU A 190 -10.43 21.91 -12.45
C GLU A 190 -10.74 23.32 -11.92
N ASP A 191 -10.74 23.49 -10.60
CA ASP A 191 -11.00 24.78 -9.92
C ASP A 191 -9.75 25.69 -9.83
N GLY A 192 -8.67 25.32 -10.50
CA GLY A 192 -7.41 26.06 -10.55
C GLY A 192 -6.34 25.54 -9.59
N GLY A 193 -5.08 25.85 -9.94
CA GLY A 193 -3.90 25.30 -9.27
C GLY A 193 -3.44 23.97 -9.87
N SER A 194 -2.37 23.42 -9.29
CA SER A 194 -1.84 22.11 -9.64
C SER A 194 -1.37 21.36 -8.40
N VAL A 195 -1.33 20.03 -8.52
CA VAL A 195 -0.76 19.14 -7.50
C VAL A 195 0.33 18.28 -8.13
N ARG A 196 1.37 18.00 -7.36
CA ARG A 196 2.40 17.03 -7.74
C ARG A 196 2.04 15.67 -7.14
N ILE A 197 1.86 14.69 -8.02
CA ILE A 197 1.54 13.30 -7.65
C ILE A 197 2.83 12.50 -7.75
N HIS A 198 3.27 11.98 -6.61
CA HIS A 198 4.50 11.19 -6.47
C HIS A 198 4.16 9.70 -6.48
N ALA A 199 4.85 8.93 -7.32
CA ALA A 199 4.71 7.48 -7.36
C ALA A 199 6.09 6.81 -7.32
N GLN A 200 6.22 5.76 -6.51
CA GLN A 200 7.42 4.94 -6.49
C GLN A 200 7.67 4.29 -7.85
N ARG A 201 8.93 4.00 -8.19
CA ARG A 201 9.25 3.23 -9.42
C ARG A 201 8.70 1.80 -9.37
N HIS A 202 8.64 1.22 -8.18
CA HIS A 202 8.07 -0.10 -7.99
C HIS A 202 6.55 -0.03 -7.95
N GLY A 203 5.88 -0.90 -8.71
CA GLY A 203 4.42 -1.01 -8.70
C GLY A 203 3.68 0.04 -9.53
N PHE A 204 4.38 0.97 -10.20
CA PHE A 204 3.76 1.98 -11.05
C PHE A 204 4.39 2.02 -12.44
N ALA A 205 3.56 2.36 -13.42
CA ALA A 205 3.96 2.60 -14.79
C ALA A 205 3.67 4.05 -15.18
N VAL A 206 4.51 4.59 -16.07
CA VAL A 206 4.29 5.87 -16.74
C VAL A 206 4.50 5.68 -18.23
N ALA A 207 3.70 6.36 -19.03
CA ALA A 207 3.80 6.38 -20.49
C ALA A 207 3.33 7.72 -21.06
N PRO A 208 3.76 8.09 -22.28
CA PRO A 208 3.16 9.19 -23.01
C PRO A 208 1.63 9.05 -23.06
N CYS A 209 0.94 10.19 -22.95
CA CYS A 209 -0.40 10.26 -23.53
C CYS A 209 -0.24 10.11 -25.06
N GLU A 210 -1.04 9.24 -25.68
CA GLU A 210 -1.15 9.21 -27.14
C GLU A 210 -1.91 10.47 -27.58
N ASP A 211 -1.58 11.00 -28.77
CA ASP A 211 -2.38 12.04 -29.43
C ASP A 211 -3.77 11.49 -29.83
#